data_AF-A0A7S2D1F9-F1
#
_entry.id   AF-A0A7S2D1F9-F1
#
_cell.length_a   1.000
_cell.length_b   1.000
_cell.length_c   1.000
_cell.angle_alpha   90.00
_cell.angle_beta   90.00
_cell.angle_gamma   90.00
#
_symmetry.space_group_name_H-M   'P 1'
#
loop_
_entity.id
_entity.type
_entity.pdbx_description
1 polymer ?
#
loop_
_entity_poly.entity_id
_entity_poly.type
_entity_poly.pdbx_seq_one_letter_code
_entity_poly.pdbx_strand_id
1 'polypeptide(L)'
;RGAPLEMLAVTSDDSDYLWYSAHVFGQSASPHVSAPGDNGALTYVYVNGQARLEMEATDELAVAADGPGGQVGVQLDILACAMGMPNVDVGPHSMKGLQEPVTVDGVDVSSKGKSAWTHSWMLRGEAQQIYTPGGAASVEWTALTPDVEANATIAWFKGSFDMPTAAPSATQTSYALDLSTMNKGVAYVNGFNIGRYWLQPGKCSGTCPPPVKSGHCYMHWKGCSRPTQTLYHVPQEVLQPTGNLVLLFEETANSVQRRDLSGVLLRALHEHPPFD
;
A
#
# COMPACT_ATOMS: atom_id res chain seq x y z
N ARG A 1 -15.52 17.74 18.71
CA ARG A 1 -14.46 16.83 19.20
C ARG A 1 -14.83 15.44 18.66
N GLY A 2 -14.16 15.04 17.59
CA GLY A 2 -14.67 14.09 16.60
C GLY A 2 -14.17 12.65 16.80
N ALA A 3 -14.97 11.70 16.32
CA ALA A 3 -14.56 10.33 16.04
C ALA A 3 -13.85 10.27 14.66
N PRO A 4 -13.20 9.15 14.32
CA PRO A 4 -12.78 8.88 12.94
C PRO A 4 -13.94 9.09 11.96
N LEU A 5 -13.68 9.77 10.84
CA LEU A 5 -14.64 9.96 9.76
C LEU A 5 -14.65 8.72 8.85
N GLU A 6 -15.81 8.43 8.27
CA GLU A 6 -15.90 7.42 7.21
C GLU A 6 -15.06 7.89 6.01
N MET A 7 -14.26 6.97 5.44
CA MET A 7 -13.22 7.33 4.48
C MET A 7 -13.77 7.91 3.18
N LEU A 8 -14.80 7.30 2.60
CA LEU A 8 -15.34 7.73 1.31
C LEU A 8 -16.08 9.07 1.41
N ALA A 9 -16.69 9.36 2.56
CA ALA A 9 -17.26 10.68 2.85
C ALA A 9 -16.19 11.79 2.87
N VAL A 10 -14.93 11.43 3.08
CA VAL A 10 -13.80 12.35 3.08
C VAL A 10 -13.11 12.37 1.71
N THR A 11 -12.75 11.21 1.16
CA THR A 11 -11.93 11.13 -0.06
C THR A 11 -12.73 11.18 -1.35
N SER A 12 -14.05 10.94 -1.30
CA SER A 12 -14.88 10.76 -2.51
C SER A 12 -14.33 9.74 -3.52
N ASP A 13 -13.53 8.77 -3.04
CA ASP A 13 -12.80 7.79 -3.87
C ASP A 13 -11.74 8.41 -4.81
N ASP A 14 -11.34 9.68 -4.61
CA ASP A 14 -10.29 10.35 -5.39
C ASP A 14 -8.87 9.95 -4.93
N SER A 15 -8.75 9.28 -3.78
CA SER A 15 -7.50 8.66 -3.31
C SER A 15 -7.83 7.38 -2.57
N ASP A 16 -6.95 6.39 -2.74
CA ASP A 16 -7.00 5.14 -2.01
C ASP A 16 -6.64 5.30 -0.54
N TYR A 17 -6.19 6.48 -0.10
CA TYR A 17 -5.53 6.67 1.18
C TYR A 17 -6.17 7.78 2.03
N LEU A 18 -6.33 7.51 3.33
CA LEU A 18 -6.74 8.50 4.31
C LEU A 18 -5.94 8.33 5.60
N TRP A 19 -5.31 9.42 6.04
CA TRP A 19 -4.70 9.48 7.37
C TRP A 19 -5.73 9.77 8.44
N TYR A 20 -5.67 9.00 9.51
CA TYR A 20 -6.37 9.21 10.77
C TYR A 20 -5.34 9.49 11.86
N SER A 21 -5.38 10.66 12.47
CA SER A 21 -4.42 11.04 13.50
C SER A 21 -5.11 11.45 14.79
N ALA A 22 -4.57 11.03 15.93
CA ALA A 22 -5.04 11.46 17.23
C ALA A 22 -3.91 11.41 18.27
N HIS A 23 -3.92 12.38 19.17
CA HIS A 23 -3.12 12.31 20.39
C HIS A 23 -3.97 11.72 21.52
N VAL A 24 -3.56 10.58 22.06
CA VAL A 24 -4.27 9.82 23.10
C VAL A 24 -3.35 9.51 24.28
N PHE A 25 -3.89 8.90 25.33
CA PHE A 25 -3.13 8.55 26.52
C PHE A 25 -3.22 7.05 26.80
N GLY A 26 -2.06 6.40 26.89
CA GLY A 26 -1.91 5.02 27.37
C GLY A 26 -1.75 4.95 28.89
N GLN A 27 -2.07 3.79 29.45
CA GLN A 27 -1.94 3.51 30.89
C GLN A 27 -0.65 2.76 31.23
N SER A 28 -0.06 2.06 30.24
CA SER A 28 1.21 1.37 30.39
C SER A 28 2.38 2.21 29.86
N ALA A 29 3.60 1.85 30.28
CA ALA A 29 4.83 2.47 29.77
C ALA A 29 5.07 2.18 28.27
N SER A 30 4.46 1.10 27.76
CA SER A 30 4.53 0.65 26.37
C SER A 30 3.11 0.32 25.87
N PRO A 31 2.29 1.33 25.53
CA PRO A 31 0.88 1.14 25.21
C PRO A 31 0.65 0.18 24.04
N HIS A 32 -0.24 -0.79 24.23
CA HIS A 32 -0.65 -1.70 23.16
C HIS A 32 -1.73 -1.05 22.32
N VAL A 33 -1.48 -0.91 21.01
CA VAL A 33 -2.40 -0.29 20.06
C VAL A 33 -2.97 -1.35 19.12
N SER A 34 -4.29 -1.39 18.99
CA SER A 34 -4.98 -2.19 17.99
C SER A 34 -5.86 -1.30 17.12
N ALA A 35 -5.64 -1.35 15.81
CA ALA A 35 -6.42 -0.65 14.79
C ALA A 35 -6.66 -1.60 13.62
N PRO A 36 -7.61 -2.55 13.78
CA PRO A 36 -7.81 -3.60 12.79
C PRO A 36 -8.25 -3.02 11.44
N GLY A 37 -7.67 -3.55 10.36
CA GLY A 37 -8.18 -3.35 9.02
C GLY A 37 -9.30 -4.36 8.76
N ASP A 38 -10.50 -3.89 8.43
CA ASP A 38 -11.60 -4.75 8.00
C ASP A 38 -12.51 -4.02 6.99
N ASN A 39 -13.40 -4.77 6.34
CA ASN A 39 -14.44 -4.29 5.45
C ASN A 39 -13.93 -3.49 4.23
N GLY A 40 -12.75 -3.89 3.73
CA GLY A 40 -12.16 -3.39 2.48
C GLY A 40 -11.13 -2.27 2.64
N ALA A 41 -10.66 -1.99 3.86
CA ALA A 41 -9.49 -1.15 4.09
C ALA A 41 -8.37 -1.89 4.83
N LEU A 42 -7.12 -1.72 4.38
CA LEU A 42 -5.93 -2.07 5.14
C LEU A 42 -5.54 -0.90 6.03
N THR A 43 -4.88 -1.17 7.16
CA THR A 43 -4.39 -0.15 8.08
C THR A 43 -2.88 -0.28 8.29
N TYR A 44 -2.17 0.85 8.21
CA TYR A 44 -0.77 0.97 8.62
C TYR A 44 -0.70 1.86 9.85
N VAL A 45 -0.27 1.29 10.98
CA VAL A 45 -0.31 1.97 12.27
C VAL A 45 1.07 2.52 12.61
N TYR A 46 1.13 3.79 12.96
CA TYR A 46 2.31 4.47 13.45
C TYR A 46 2.05 4.98 14.85
N VAL A 47 3.00 4.70 15.74
CA VAL A 47 2.99 5.15 17.13
C VAL A 47 4.21 6.02 17.34
N ASN A 48 4.00 7.30 17.63
CA ASN A 48 5.07 8.30 17.77
C ASN A 48 6.02 8.32 16.56
N GLY A 49 5.46 8.20 15.36
CA GLY A 49 6.19 8.18 14.09
C GLY A 49 6.88 6.86 13.73
N GLN A 50 6.80 5.83 14.57
CA GLN A 50 7.36 4.51 14.29
C GLN A 50 6.27 3.56 13.78
N ALA A 51 6.52 2.89 12.66
CA ALA A 51 5.62 1.88 12.11
C ALA A 51 5.48 0.69 13.07
N ARG A 52 4.26 0.15 13.20
CA ARG A 52 3.98 -1.11 13.88
C ARG A 52 3.59 -2.15 12.84
N LEU A 53 4.41 -3.17 12.67
CA LEU A 53 4.03 -4.37 11.92
C LEU A 53 3.08 -5.20 12.79
N GLU A 54 2.03 -5.79 12.20
CA GLU A 54 1.02 -6.59 12.94
C GLU A 54 1.62 -7.70 13.81
N MET A 55 2.82 -8.20 13.46
CA MET A 55 3.53 -9.25 14.20
C MET A 55 4.58 -8.74 15.21
N GLU A 56 4.87 -7.43 15.26
CA GLU A 56 5.96 -6.85 16.08
C GLU A 56 5.44 -5.99 17.25
N ALA A 57 4.28 -6.34 17.80
CA ALA A 57 3.68 -5.71 18.97
C ALA A 57 4.45 -5.93 20.29
N THR A 58 5.76 -6.20 20.25
CA THR A 58 6.58 -6.53 21.42
C THR A 58 7.78 -5.61 21.65
N ASP A 59 8.11 -4.67 20.76
CA ASP A 59 9.22 -3.73 21.01
C ASP A 59 8.77 -2.40 21.63
N GLU A 60 9.24 -2.22 22.86
CA GLU A 60 9.03 -1.09 23.77
C GLU A 60 9.52 0.22 23.15
N LEU A 61 8.58 1.06 22.70
CA LEU A 61 8.86 2.49 22.68
C LEU A 61 8.66 2.95 24.12
N ALA A 62 9.76 3.04 24.87
CA ALA A 62 9.75 3.66 26.19
C ALA A 62 9.40 5.14 26.00
N VAL A 63 8.15 5.49 26.28
CA VAL A 63 7.68 6.87 26.18
C VAL A 63 7.57 7.42 27.59
N ALA A 64 8.16 8.59 27.82
CA ALA A 64 8.10 9.25 29.11
C ALA A 64 6.64 9.59 29.46
N ALA A 65 6.25 9.31 30.70
CA ALA A 65 4.93 9.72 31.20
C ALA A 65 4.83 11.25 31.23
N ASP A 66 3.97 11.81 30.40
CA ASP A 66 3.72 13.25 30.25
C ASP A 66 2.23 13.60 30.39
N GLY A 67 1.37 12.60 30.59
CA GLY A 67 -0.06 12.75 30.75
C GLY A 67 -0.55 12.85 32.20
N PRO A 68 -1.83 13.20 32.41
CA PRO A 68 -2.43 13.28 33.74
C PRO A 68 -2.31 11.95 34.49
N GLY A 69 -1.83 11.99 35.74
CA GLY A 69 -1.71 10.79 36.57
C GLY A 69 -0.60 9.82 36.15
N GLY A 70 0.40 10.28 35.39
CA GLY A 70 1.51 9.43 34.93
C GLY A 70 1.18 8.61 33.69
N GLN A 71 0.12 8.98 32.97
CA GLN A 71 -0.19 8.43 31.66
C GLN A 71 0.88 8.78 30.63
N VAL A 72 0.96 7.96 29.59
CA VAL A 72 1.90 8.12 28.49
C VAL A 72 1.16 8.72 27.30
N GLY A 73 1.61 9.89 26.83
CA GLY A 73 1.14 10.51 25.60
C GLY A 73 1.51 9.67 24.37
N VAL A 74 0.52 9.41 23.52
CA VAL A 74 0.69 8.61 22.31
C VAL A 74 0.16 9.39 21.13
N GLN A 75 1.04 9.73 20.19
CA GLN A 75 0.65 10.17 18.86
C GLN A 75 0.36 8.92 18.03
N LEU A 76 -0.90 8.76 17.65
CA LEU A 76 -1.35 7.73 16.70
C LEU A 76 -1.53 8.36 15.33
N ASP A 77 -0.90 7.75 14.33
CA ASP A 77 -1.13 8.04 12.93
C ASP A 77 -1.45 6.72 12.21
N ILE A 78 -2.64 6.61 11.64
CA ILE A 78 -3.10 5.40 10.97
C ILE A 78 -3.39 5.75 9.51
N LEU A 79 -2.66 5.14 8.59
CA LEU A 79 -2.97 5.22 7.17
C LEU A 79 -3.94 4.10 6.83
N ALA A 80 -5.18 4.46 6.47
CA ALA A 80 -6.12 3.51 5.88
C ALA A 80 -5.95 3.49 4.35
N CYS A 81 -5.96 2.30 3.75
CA CYS A 81 -5.90 2.09 2.31
C CYS A 81 -7.15 1.33 1.82
N ALA A 82 -7.99 1.96 1.00
CA ALA A 82 -9.14 1.33 0.37
C ALA A 82 -8.68 0.43 -0.80
N MET A 83 -9.03 -0.85 -0.75
CA MET A 83 -8.63 -1.84 -1.77
C MET A 83 -9.67 -1.99 -2.89
N GLY A 84 -10.21 -0.87 -3.34
CA GLY A 84 -11.34 -0.82 -4.27
C GLY A 84 -12.70 -0.98 -3.59
N MET A 85 -13.73 -0.88 -4.42
CA MET A 85 -15.13 -0.88 -3.99
C MET A 85 -15.79 -2.23 -4.27
N PRO A 86 -16.70 -2.70 -3.40
CA PRO A 86 -17.56 -3.85 -3.69
C PRO A 86 -18.27 -3.66 -5.05
N ASN A 87 -18.20 -4.68 -5.91
CA ASN A 87 -18.77 -4.67 -7.26
C ASN A 87 -19.80 -5.78 -7.51
N VAL A 88 -20.17 -6.51 -6.45
CA VAL A 88 -21.26 -7.51 -6.41
C VAL A 88 -22.21 -7.12 -5.28
N ASP A 89 -23.53 -7.24 -5.50
CA ASP A 89 -24.61 -6.83 -4.59
C ASP A 89 -24.62 -5.32 -4.27
N VAL A 90 -24.91 -4.52 -5.30
CA VAL A 90 -24.91 -3.05 -5.24
C VAL A 90 -26.05 -2.52 -4.35
N GLY A 91 -25.74 -2.22 -3.09
CA GLY A 91 -26.49 -1.34 -2.21
C GLY A 91 -25.68 -0.07 -1.89
N PRO A 92 -26.32 1.07 -1.58
CA PRO A 92 -25.69 2.41 -1.51
C PRO A 92 -24.77 2.67 -0.29
N HIS A 93 -24.23 1.62 0.36
CA HIS A 93 -23.59 1.74 1.67
C HIS A 93 -22.24 1.01 1.76
N SER A 94 -21.39 1.18 0.77
CA SER A 94 -19.98 0.85 0.95
C SER A 94 -19.36 1.85 1.91
N MET A 95 -18.76 1.36 2.99
CA MET A 95 -17.95 2.17 3.91
C MET A 95 -16.51 1.68 3.85
N LYS A 96 -15.56 2.58 4.09
CA LYS A 96 -14.12 2.31 4.15
C LYS A 96 -13.50 3.06 5.34
N GLY A 97 -12.21 2.78 5.59
CA GLY A 97 -11.48 3.38 6.70
C GLY A 97 -11.66 2.61 8.01
N LEU A 98 -11.60 3.33 9.13
CA LEU A 98 -11.68 2.75 10.47
C LEU A 98 -13.13 2.43 10.85
N GLN A 99 -13.57 1.21 10.54
CA GLN A 99 -14.93 0.71 10.83
C GLN A 99 -15.04 -0.01 12.18
N GLU A 100 -13.93 -0.53 12.68
CA GLU A 100 -13.82 -1.21 13.96
C GLU A 100 -13.14 -0.32 15.01
N PRO A 101 -13.37 -0.55 16.31
CA PRO A 101 -12.79 0.28 17.35
C PRO A 101 -11.26 0.30 17.33
N VAL A 102 -10.68 1.50 17.34
CA VAL A 102 -9.25 1.66 17.64
C VAL A 102 -9.08 1.68 19.15
N THR A 103 -8.22 0.79 19.66
CA THR A 103 -7.97 0.66 21.10
C THR A 103 -6.53 0.94 21.48
N VAL A 104 -6.34 1.57 22.63
CA VAL A 104 -5.05 1.72 23.31
C VAL A 104 -5.18 1.13 24.71
N ASP A 105 -4.34 0.15 25.05
CA ASP A 105 -4.44 -0.66 26.28
C ASP A 105 -5.85 -1.24 26.51
N GLY A 106 -6.52 -1.63 25.42
CA GLY A 106 -7.89 -2.15 25.44
C GLY A 106 -9.00 -1.10 25.62
N VAL A 107 -8.65 0.19 25.70
CA VAL A 107 -9.61 1.29 25.79
C VAL A 107 -9.91 1.83 24.39
N ASP A 108 -11.18 1.88 24.00
CA ASP A 108 -11.61 2.47 22.74
C ASP A 108 -11.40 4.00 22.72
N VAL A 109 -10.51 4.43 21.84
CA VAL A 109 -10.16 5.83 21.59
C VAL A 109 -10.84 6.42 20.35
N SER A 110 -11.52 5.59 19.56
CA SER A 110 -12.26 5.98 18.35
C SER A 110 -13.71 6.40 18.60
N SER A 111 -14.28 5.99 19.74
CA SER A 111 -15.62 6.39 20.16
C SER A 111 -15.83 7.92 20.20
N LYS A 112 -17.00 8.38 19.76
CA LYS A 112 -17.35 9.80 19.69
C LYS A 112 -17.16 10.49 21.05
N GLY A 113 -16.34 11.53 21.05
CA GLY A 113 -16.07 12.34 22.24
C GLY A 113 -14.97 11.79 23.17
N LYS A 114 -14.35 10.65 22.85
CA LYS A 114 -13.21 10.10 23.60
C LYS A 114 -11.90 10.81 23.25
N SER A 115 -11.67 11.06 21.97
CA SER A 115 -10.43 11.66 21.46
C SER A 115 -10.75 12.76 20.44
N ALA A 116 -9.73 13.52 20.03
CA ALA A 116 -9.83 14.50 18.96
C ALA A 116 -9.13 13.97 17.72
N TRP A 117 -9.87 13.27 16.86
CA TRP A 117 -9.34 12.75 15.60
C TRP A 117 -9.27 13.86 14.53
N THR A 118 -8.16 13.87 13.79
CA THR A 118 -7.93 14.67 12.59
C THR A 118 -7.72 13.75 11.40
N HIS A 119 -8.00 14.28 10.20
CA HIS A 119 -7.99 13.51 8.97
C HIS A 119 -7.22 14.27 7.90
N SER A 120 -6.38 13.59 7.14
CA SER A 120 -5.65 14.19 6.02
C SER A 120 -5.74 13.31 4.79
N TRP A 121 -6.21 13.90 3.70
CA TRP A 121 -6.19 13.35 2.36
C TRP A 121 -5.89 14.47 1.37
N MET A 122 -5.32 14.19 0.21
CA MET A 122 -4.72 12.91 -0.21
C MET A 122 -3.28 12.75 0.30
N LEU A 123 -2.53 11.73 -0.12
CA LEU A 123 -1.11 11.66 0.22
C LEU A 123 -0.38 12.89 -0.32
N ARG A 124 0.60 13.41 0.42
CA ARG A 124 1.35 14.61 0.01
C ARG A 124 1.95 14.49 -1.41
N GLY A 125 2.49 13.32 -1.74
CA GLY A 125 3.04 13.06 -3.07
C GLY A 125 1.97 13.04 -4.18
N GLU A 126 0.75 12.58 -3.88
CA GLU A 126 -0.38 12.63 -4.81
C GLU A 126 -0.84 14.07 -5.03
N ALA A 127 -0.99 14.85 -3.95
CA ALA A 127 -1.41 16.25 -4.00
C ALA A 127 -0.42 17.13 -4.80
N GLN A 128 0.87 16.82 -4.70
CA GLN A 128 1.93 17.47 -5.47
C GLN A 128 2.14 16.85 -6.87
N GLN A 129 1.38 15.82 -7.21
CA GLN A 129 1.45 15.09 -8.49
C GLN A 129 2.88 14.68 -8.86
N ILE A 130 3.66 14.20 -7.88
CA ILE A 130 5.09 13.93 -8.07
C ILE A 130 5.38 12.78 -9.05
N TYR A 131 4.34 12.04 -9.44
CA TYR A 131 4.38 11.05 -10.51
C TYR A 131 4.52 11.66 -11.91
N THR A 132 4.27 12.96 -12.08
CA THR A 132 4.50 13.68 -13.35
C THR A 132 5.93 14.23 -13.42
N PRO A 133 6.52 14.46 -14.62
CA PRO A 133 7.84 15.06 -14.74
C PRO A 133 7.98 16.41 -14.03
N GLY A 134 6.96 17.27 -14.11
CA GLY A 134 6.94 18.58 -13.45
C GLY A 134 6.84 18.45 -11.92
N GLY A 135 5.93 17.62 -11.41
CA GLY A 135 5.78 17.39 -9.98
C GLY A 135 7.03 16.75 -9.37
N ALA A 136 7.63 15.78 -10.06
CA ALA A 136 8.88 15.13 -9.64
C ALA A 136 10.06 16.10 -9.56
N ALA A 137 10.02 17.23 -10.25
CA ALA A 137 11.05 18.27 -10.20
C ALA A 137 10.77 19.33 -9.11
N SER A 138 9.57 19.33 -8.51
CA SER A 138 9.14 20.32 -7.52
C SER A 138 9.47 19.95 -6.07
N VAL A 139 10.06 18.77 -5.85
CA VAL A 139 10.38 18.24 -4.51
C VAL A 139 11.84 17.81 -4.45
N GLU A 140 12.40 17.89 -3.25
CA GLU A 140 13.75 17.42 -2.97
C GLU A 140 13.76 15.89 -2.83
N TRP A 141 14.62 15.24 -3.60
CA TRP A 141 14.85 13.79 -3.54
C TRP A 141 16.14 13.51 -2.79
N THR A 142 16.10 12.55 -1.88
CA THR A 142 17.31 12.05 -1.22
C THR A 142 17.89 10.88 -2.01
N ALA A 143 19.22 10.76 -2.01
CA ALA A 143 19.87 9.59 -2.59
C ALA A 143 19.39 8.31 -1.89
N LEU A 144 19.18 7.26 -2.69
CA LEU A 144 18.81 5.95 -2.18
C LEU A 144 19.97 5.38 -1.34
N THR A 145 19.67 4.88 -0.15
CA THR A 145 20.60 4.12 0.69
C THR A 145 20.06 2.70 0.89
N PRO A 146 20.93 1.71 1.19
CA PRO A 146 20.47 0.35 1.45
C PRO A 146 19.47 0.25 2.62
N ASP A 147 19.55 1.17 3.59
CA ASP A 147 18.62 1.23 4.72
C ASP A 147 17.25 1.77 4.29
N VAL A 148 17.21 2.88 3.54
CA VAL A 148 15.95 3.42 3.00
C VAL A 148 15.29 2.41 2.06
N GLU A 149 16.06 1.74 1.22
CA GLU A 149 15.55 0.70 0.33
C GLU A 149 14.92 -0.46 1.11
N ALA A 150 15.57 -0.94 2.16
CA ALA A 150 15.12 -2.09 2.93
C ALA A 150 13.99 -1.78 3.91
N ASN A 151 13.96 -0.57 4.49
CA ASN A 151 13.17 -0.29 5.70
C ASN A 151 12.14 0.83 5.54
N ALA A 152 12.22 1.66 4.49
CA ALA A 152 11.25 2.74 4.33
C ALA A 152 9.84 2.20 4.05
N THR A 153 8.86 2.73 4.76
CA THR A 153 7.42 2.50 4.62
C THR A 153 6.75 3.81 4.21
N ILE A 154 5.62 3.75 3.48
CA ILE A 154 4.92 4.93 2.95
C ILE A 154 5.92 5.89 2.28
N ALA A 155 6.69 5.34 1.34
CA ALA A 155 7.80 6.02 0.69
C ALA A 155 7.56 6.13 -0.80
N TRP A 156 8.07 7.20 -1.40
CA TRP A 156 8.09 7.37 -2.84
C TRP A 156 9.50 7.09 -3.35
N PHE A 157 9.62 6.19 -4.31
CA PHE A 157 10.85 5.91 -5.04
C PHE A 157 10.76 6.45 -6.46
N LYS A 158 11.83 7.10 -6.90
CA LYS A 158 11.96 7.68 -8.23
C LYS A 158 13.12 7.03 -8.96
N GLY A 159 12.89 6.66 -10.20
CA GLY A 159 13.91 6.15 -11.10
C GLY A 159 13.66 6.60 -12.53
N SER A 160 14.54 6.15 -13.42
CA SER A 160 14.34 6.28 -14.86
C SER A 160 14.84 5.05 -15.60
N PHE A 161 14.21 4.72 -16.72
CA PHE A 161 14.64 3.62 -17.58
C PHE A 161 14.52 3.99 -19.06
N ASP A 162 15.33 3.33 -19.87
CA ASP A 162 15.22 3.37 -21.33
C ASP A 162 14.41 2.16 -21.82
N MET A 163 13.82 2.30 -23.01
CA MET A 163 13.16 1.15 -23.64
C MET A 163 14.19 0.05 -23.91
N PRO A 164 13.87 -1.22 -23.61
CA PRO A 164 14.76 -2.32 -23.96
C PRO A 164 14.94 -2.33 -25.48
N THR A 165 16.17 -2.59 -25.94
CA THR A 165 16.46 -2.74 -27.38
C THR A 165 15.53 -3.81 -27.96
N ALA A 166 14.66 -3.42 -28.89
CA ALA A 166 13.64 -4.31 -29.43
C ALA A 166 14.29 -5.55 -30.05
N ALA A 167 13.70 -6.73 -29.81
CA ALA A 167 14.05 -7.91 -30.59
C ALA A 167 13.62 -7.65 -32.05
N PRO A 168 14.49 -7.87 -33.05
CA PRO A 168 14.29 -7.40 -34.42
C PRO A 168 13.12 -8.03 -35.19
N SER A 169 12.23 -8.83 -34.59
CA SER A 169 11.17 -9.51 -35.36
C SER A 169 9.83 -9.80 -34.66
N ALA A 170 9.50 -9.14 -33.54
CA ALA A 170 8.18 -9.38 -32.92
C ALA A 170 7.12 -8.43 -33.49
N THR A 171 6.16 -8.99 -34.23
CA THR A 171 4.97 -8.28 -34.73
C THR A 171 4.01 -7.85 -33.63
N GLN A 172 4.18 -8.37 -32.41
CA GLN A 172 3.42 -8.01 -31.23
C GLN A 172 4.37 -7.95 -30.02
N THR A 173 4.56 -6.75 -29.47
CA THR A 173 5.34 -6.54 -28.24
C THR A 173 4.45 -5.85 -27.24
N SER A 174 4.29 -6.44 -26.06
CA SER A 174 3.69 -5.79 -24.90
C SER A 174 4.77 -5.42 -23.91
N TYR A 175 4.59 -4.33 -23.19
CA TYR A 175 5.53 -3.91 -22.16
C TYR A 175 4.93 -4.10 -20.77
N ALA A 176 5.74 -4.54 -19.83
CA ALA A 176 5.32 -4.66 -18.44
C ALA A 176 6.45 -4.25 -17.49
N LEU A 177 6.11 -3.54 -16.41
CA LEU A 177 7.00 -3.36 -15.28
C LEU A 177 7.04 -4.67 -14.49
N ASP A 178 8.24 -5.19 -14.32
CA ASP A 178 8.54 -6.29 -13.41
C ASP A 178 8.75 -5.71 -12.02
N LEU A 179 7.75 -5.90 -11.15
CA LEU A 179 7.76 -5.47 -9.76
C LEU A 179 7.91 -6.67 -8.82
N SER A 180 8.48 -7.78 -9.32
CA SER A 180 8.69 -9.02 -8.56
C SER A 180 9.63 -8.87 -7.36
N THR A 181 10.33 -7.75 -7.23
CA THR A 181 11.23 -7.40 -6.10
C THR A 181 10.65 -6.34 -5.17
N MET A 182 9.40 -5.93 -5.38
CA MET A 182 8.72 -4.91 -4.55
C MET A 182 7.82 -5.57 -3.51
N ASN A 183 6.90 -4.82 -2.87
CA ASN A 183 5.90 -5.39 -1.97
C ASN A 183 4.46 -4.98 -2.32
N LYS A 184 4.01 -3.78 -1.91
CA LYS A 184 2.65 -3.28 -2.17
C LYS A 184 2.67 -1.76 -2.37
N GLY A 185 1.97 -1.30 -3.39
CA GLY A 185 1.89 0.14 -3.65
C GLY A 185 1.22 0.50 -4.95
N VAL A 186 1.59 1.66 -5.50
CA VAL A 186 1.08 2.18 -6.77
C VAL A 186 2.25 2.59 -7.66
N ALA A 187 2.20 2.18 -8.93
CA ALA A 187 3.23 2.48 -9.90
C ALA A 187 2.77 3.53 -10.91
N TYR A 188 3.69 4.41 -11.31
CA TYR A 188 3.47 5.43 -12.33
C TYR A 188 4.62 5.44 -13.33
N VAL A 189 4.29 5.65 -14.61
CA VAL A 189 5.27 5.86 -15.69
C VAL A 189 4.92 7.13 -16.44
N ASN A 190 5.85 8.08 -16.51
CA ASN A 190 5.67 9.37 -17.19
C ASN A 190 4.37 10.12 -16.82
N GLY A 191 3.93 10.02 -15.56
CA GLY A 191 2.69 10.61 -15.07
C GLY A 191 1.44 9.75 -15.23
N PHE A 192 1.52 8.63 -15.95
CA PHE A 192 0.41 7.69 -16.11
C PHE A 192 0.38 6.69 -14.96
N ASN A 193 -0.80 6.51 -14.34
CA ASN A 193 -1.00 5.52 -13.28
C ASN A 193 -1.12 4.11 -13.86
N ILE A 194 -0.12 3.27 -13.61
CA ILE A 194 -0.07 1.87 -14.05
C ILE A 194 -1.01 0.99 -13.22
N GLY A 195 -1.34 1.44 -12.01
CA GLY A 195 -2.23 0.78 -11.08
C GLY A 195 -1.51 0.31 -9.81
N ARG A 196 -2.29 -0.38 -8.98
CA ARG A 196 -1.82 -0.97 -7.73
C ARG A 196 -0.99 -2.22 -8.03
N TYR A 197 0.17 -2.31 -7.39
CA TYR A 197 0.93 -3.55 -7.34
C TYR A 197 0.86 -4.15 -5.95
N TRP A 198 0.79 -5.48 -5.88
CA TRP A 198 0.80 -6.20 -4.62
C TRP A 198 1.28 -7.63 -4.81
N LEU A 199 2.40 -7.97 -4.18
CA LEU A 199 2.97 -9.32 -4.21
C LEU A 199 2.27 -10.28 -3.24
N GLN A 200 0.97 -10.11 -3.03
CA GLN A 200 0.18 -10.97 -2.15
C GLN A 200 0.36 -12.43 -2.56
N PRO A 201 0.79 -13.33 -1.65
CA PRO A 201 0.92 -14.74 -1.99
C PRO A 201 -0.44 -15.38 -2.28
N GLY A 202 -0.54 -16.09 -3.40
CA GLY A 202 -1.74 -16.81 -3.80
C GLY A 202 -2.08 -17.92 -2.81
N LYS A 203 -3.34 -17.93 -2.33
CA LYS A 203 -3.86 -18.96 -1.44
C LYS A 203 -4.53 -20.07 -2.25
N CYS A 204 -3.99 -21.28 -2.13
CA CYS A 204 -4.53 -22.48 -2.77
C CYS A 204 -5.23 -23.39 -1.74
N SER A 205 -6.29 -22.86 -1.14
CA SER A 205 -7.11 -23.56 -0.14
C SER A 205 -8.59 -23.33 -0.44
N GLY A 206 -9.42 -24.36 -0.30
CA GLY A 206 -10.85 -24.26 -0.63
C GLY A 206 -11.44 -25.56 -1.17
N THR A 207 -12.71 -25.51 -1.55
CA THR A 207 -13.54 -26.67 -1.93
C THR A 207 -13.35 -27.15 -3.38
N CYS A 208 -12.53 -26.44 -4.18
CA CYS A 208 -12.21 -26.79 -5.57
C CYS A 208 -10.71 -27.06 -5.80
N PRO A 209 -10.06 -27.97 -5.05
CA PRO A 209 -8.66 -28.29 -5.31
C PRO A 209 -8.51 -29.04 -6.65
N PRO A 210 -7.47 -28.76 -7.45
CA PRO A 210 -7.16 -29.58 -8.62
C PRO A 210 -6.99 -31.06 -8.22
N PRO A 211 -7.48 -32.04 -9.02
CA PRO A 211 -8.04 -31.94 -10.36
C PRO A 211 -9.59 -32.00 -10.40
N VAL A 212 -10.30 -31.53 -9.36
CA VAL A 212 -11.77 -31.63 -9.33
C VAL A 212 -12.38 -30.82 -10.49
N LYS A 213 -13.09 -31.51 -11.40
CA LYS A 213 -13.76 -30.94 -12.60
C LYS A 213 -15.29 -31.07 -12.57
N SER A 214 -15.88 -31.43 -11.43
CA SER A 214 -17.34 -31.59 -11.30
C SER A 214 -17.99 -30.38 -10.62
N GLY A 215 -19.21 -30.03 -11.04
CA GLY A 215 -19.96 -28.88 -10.53
C GLY A 215 -19.40 -27.53 -11.02
N HIS A 216 -19.49 -26.48 -10.19
CA HIS A 216 -18.95 -25.14 -10.47
C HIS A 216 -17.42 -25.02 -10.30
N CYS A 217 -16.74 -26.12 -9.97
CA CYS A 217 -15.29 -26.15 -9.83
C CYS A 217 -14.62 -26.34 -11.20
N TYR A 218 -14.38 -25.25 -11.92
CA TYR A 218 -13.64 -25.22 -13.19
C TYR A 218 -12.23 -24.60 -13.07
N MET A 219 -11.80 -24.26 -11.84
CA MET A 219 -10.56 -23.53 -11.61
C MET A 219 -9.38 -24.48 -11.37
N HIS A 220 -8.33 -24.34 -12.18
CA HIS A 220 -7.02 -24.90 -11.89
C HIS A 220 -6.21 -23.85 -11.12
N TRP A 221 -6.02 -24.05 -9.81
CA TRP A 221 -5.13 -23.17 -9.06
C TRP A 221 -3.69 -23.35 -9.54
N LYS A 222 -3.06 -22.24 -9.93
CA LYS A 222 -1.65 -22.14 -10.27
C LYS A 222 -0.99 -21.10 -9.36
N GLY A 223 0.34 -21.14 -9.27
CA GLY A 223 1.08 -20.10 -8.53
C GLY A 223 0.84 -20.08 -7.02
N CYS A 224 0.50 -21.21 -6.40
CA CYS A 224 0.31 -21.31 -4.96
C CYS A 224 1.54 -20.81 -4.19
N SER A 225 1.31 -20.00 -3.15
CA SER A 225 2.34 -19.37 -2.34
C SER A 225 3.33 -18.49 -3.11
N ARG A 226 3.04 -18.18 -4.39
CA ARG A 226 3.77 -17.19 -5.18
C ARG A 226 2.97 -15.89 -5.25
N PRO A 227 3.62 -14.75 -5.54
CA PRO A 227 2.89 -13.50 -5.75
C PRO A 227 1.77 -13.65 -6.79
N THR A 228 0.58 -13.12 -6.51
CA THR A 228 -0.58 -13.17 -7.42
C THR A 228 -0.33 -12.44 -8.73
N GLN A 229 0.54 -11.42 -8.71
CA GLN A 229 0.93 -10.68 -9.90
C GLN A 229 2.30 -10.01 -9.70
N THR A 230 3.21 -10.20 -10.65
CA THR A 230 4.54 -9.56 -10.65
C THR A 230 4.75 -8.62 -11.84
N LEU A 231 4.05 -8.86 -12.95
CA LEU A 231 4.15 -8.08 -14.18
C LEU A 231 2.94 -7.15 -14.29
N TYR A 232 3.21 -5.86 -14.48
CA TYR A 232 2.19 -4.81 -14.57
C TYR A 232 2.29 -4.13 -15.92
N HIS A 233 1.23 -4.25 -16.72
CA HIS A 233 1.21 -3.79 -18.11
C HIS A 233 1.46 -2.27 -18.21
N VAL A 234 2.36 -1.87 -19.10
CA VAL A 234 2.66 -0.48 -19.43
C VAL A 234 2.23 -0.23 -20.88
N PRO A 235 1.24 0.65 -21.13
CA PRO A 235 0.87 1.01 -22.48
C PRO A 235 2.05 1.60 -23.25
N GLN A 236 2.23 1.20 -24.51
CA GLN A 236 3.35 1.69 -25.32
C GLN A 236 3.25 3.21 -25.55
N GLU A 237 2.04 3.75 -25.56
CA GLU A 237 1.71 5.16 -25.80
C GLU A 237 2.27 6.09 -24.72
N VAL A 238 2.55 5.58 -23.52
CA VAL A 238 3.13 6.37 -22.43
C VAL A 238 4.65 6.31 -22.39
N LEU A 239 5.27 5.52 -23.27
CA LEU A 239 6.72 5.29 -23.29
C LEU A 239 7.42 6.19 -24.30
N GLN A 240 8.61 6.64 -23.91
CA GLN A 240 9.60 7.34 -24.73
C GLN A 240 10.78 6.39 -25.00
N PRO A 241 11.57 6.60 -26.07
CA PRO A 241 12.74 5.77 -26.34
C PRO A 241 13.72 5.70 -25.16
N THR A 242 13.95 6.82 -24.49
CA THR A 242 14.87 6.95 -23.36
C THR A 242 14.32 7.88 -22.28
N GLY A 243 14.86 7.77 -21.06
CA GLY A 243 14.57 8.70 -19.97
C GLY A 243 13.14 8.65 -19.44
N ASN A 244 12.48 7.48 -19.52
CA ASN A 244 11.15 7.31 -18.95
C ASN A 244 11.23 7.45 -17.44
N LEU A 245 10.41 8.33 -16.86
CA LEU A 245 10.27 8.50 -15.43
C LEU A 245 9.44 7.35 -14.87
N VAL A 246 9.93 6.70 -13.81
CA VAL A 246 9.15 5.76 -13.00
C VAL A 246 9.06 6.26 -11.57
N LEU A 247 7.83 6.32 -11.04
CA LEU A 247 7.56 6.57 -9.63
C LEU A 247 6.84 5.36 -9.04
N LEU A 248 7.31 4.92 -7.88
CA LEU A 248 6.67 3.87 -7.09
C LEU A 248 6.33 4.45 -5.72
N PHE A 249 5.05 4.56 -5.40
CA PHE A 249 4.62 4.71 -4.01
C PHE A 249 4.59 3.34 -3.38
N GLU A 250 5.32 3.13 -2.31
CA GLU A 250 5.48 1.85 -1.66
C GLU A 250 5.00 1.92 -0.21
N GLU A 251 4.02 1.08 0.11
CA GLU A 251 3.30 1.11 1.37
C GLU A 251 4.09 0.41 2.47
N THR A 252 4.88 -0.63 2.14
CA THR A 252 5.52 -1.51 3.13
C THR A 252 6.97 -1.85 2.82
N ALA A 253 7.79 -2.00 3.86
CA ALA A 253 9.21 -2.32 3.75
C ALA A 253 9.48 -3.79 3.39
N ASN A 254 8.85 -4.73 4.11
CA ASN A 254 9.16 -6.18 4.03
C ASN A 254 7.93 -7.05 4.32
N SER A 255 6.79 -6.80 3.66
CA SER A 255 5.57 -7.60 3.92
C SER A 255 5.65 -9.01 3.36
N VAL A 256 6.35 -9.21 2.23
CA VAL A 256 6.50 -10.52 1.59
C VAL A 256 7.97 -10.88 1.40
N GLN A 257 8.80 -9.89 1.09
CA GLN A 257 10.23 -10.08 0.83
C GLN A 257 11.01 -8.79 1.04
N ARG A 258 12.33 -8.91 1.00
CA ARG A 258 13.22 -7.76 0.95
C ARG A 258 13.07 -7.04 -0.38
N ARG A 259 12.81 -5.74 -0.32
CA ARG A 259 12.74 -4.87 -1.49
C ARG A 259 14.10 -4.76 -2.19
N ASP A 260 14.08 -4.76 -3.51
CA ASP A 260 15.24 -4.47 -4.38
C ASP A 260 14.79 -3.65 -5.59
N LEU A 261 15.09 -2.34 -5.59
CA LEU A 261 14.74 -1.40 -6.64
C LEU A 261 15.55 -1.62 -7.91
N SER A 262 16.73 -2.24 -7.83
CA SER A 262 17.53 -2.59 -9.02
C SER A 262 16.89 -3.71 -9.85
N GLY A 263 16.00 -4.49 -9.22
CA GLY A 263 15.18 -5.51 -9.87
C GLY A 263 13.96 -4.96 -10.62
N VAL A 264 13.63 -3.68 -10.47
CA VAL A 264 12.50 -3.05 -11.18
C VAL A 264 12.91 -2.79 -12.63
N LEU A 265 12.32 -3.55 -13.56
CA LEU A 265 12.72 -3.54 -14.96
C LEU A 265 11.51 -3.48 -15.89
N LEU A 266 11.63 -2.69 -16.97
CA LEU A 266 10.69 -2.77 -18.08
C LEU A 266 11.01 -4.01 -18.93
N ARG A 267 10.05 -4.92 -19.05
CA ARG A 267 10.15 -6.14 -19.86
C ARG A 267 9.41 -5.95 -21.18
N ALA A 268 10.06 -6.32 -22.29
CA ALA A 268 9.41 -6.54 -23.57
C ALA A 268 8.93 -8.00 -23.63
N LEU A 269 7.62 -8.18 -23.74
CA LEU A 269 6.95 -9.47 -23.82
C LEU A 269 6.51 -9.69 -25.27
N HIS A 270 7.16 -10.64 -25.94
CA HIS A 270 6.89 -10.99 -27.34
C HIS A 270 5.91 -12.17 -27.48
N GLU A 271 5.74 -12.92 -26.40
CA GLU A 271 4.78 -14.02 -26.26
C GLU A 271 4.15 -13.95 -24.87
N HIS A 272 2.95 -14.50 -24.72
CA HIS A 272 2.40 -14.72 -23.39
C HIS A 272 3.33 -15.69 -22.63
N PRO A 273 3.74 -15.38 -21.39
CA PRO A 273 4.53 -16.31 -20.60
C PRO A 273 3.83 -17.68 -20.52
N PRO A 274 4.56 -18.81 -20.62
CA PRO A 274 3.96 -20.14 -20.70
C PRO A 274 3.25 -20.60 -19.41
N PHE A 275 3.12 -19.73 -18.41
CA PHE A 275 2.69 -20.07 -17.05
C PHE A 275 1.27 -19.64 -16.70
N ASP A 276 0.48 -19.10 -17.63
CA ASP A 276 -0.94 -18.83 -17.43
C ASP A 276 -1.80 -20.10 -17.57
#